data_AF-A0A087NA08-F1
#
_entry.id   AF-A0A087NA08-F1
#
_cell.length_a   1.000
_cell.length_b   1.000
_cell.length_c   1.000
_cell.angle_alpha   90.00
_cell.angle_beta   90.00
_cell.angle_gamma   90.00
#
_symmetry.space_group_name_H-M   'P 1'
#
loop_
_entity.id
_entity.type
_entity.pdbx_description
1 polymer ?
#
loop_
_entity_poly.entity_id
_entity_poly.type
_entity_poly.pdbx_seq_one_letter_code
_entity_poly.pdbx_strand_id
1 'polypeptide(L)' 'MIPWSRQENRLPAGGTGAASGGVRFEPRCLPFVEPLTGWSGGRDPLAHVELRFHDRDAAERYCRSTGLVFRLGA' A
#
# COMPACT_ATOMS: atom_id res chain seq x y z
N MET A 1 -3.06 -4.03 22.10
CA MET A 1 -1.96 -4.51 21.26
C MET A 1 -2.54 -4.80 19.89
N ILE A 2 -2.26 -3.96 18.88
CA ILE A 2 -2.78 -4.22 17.53
C ILE A 2 -1.92 -5.37 16.97
N PRO A 3 -2.50 -6.54 16.66
CA PRO A 3 -1.74 -7.63 16.09
C PRO A 3 -1.23 -7.16 14.72
N TRP A 4 0.05 -7.34 14.44
CA TRP A 4 0.65 -7.04 13.14
C TRP A 4 -0.03 -7.92 12.09
N SER A 5 -1.11 -7.40 11.49
CA SER A 5 -1.84 -8.09 10.44
C SER A 5 -0.93 -8.17 9.21
N ARG A 6 -0.88 -9.35 8.59
CA ARG A 6 -0.17 -9.62 7.35
C ARG A 6 -0.56 -8.56 6.31
N GLN A 7 0.42 -7.76 5.87
CA GLN A 7 0.20 -6.74 4.83
C GLN A 7 -0.07 -7.44 3.50
N GLU A 8 -1.27 -7.29 2.94
CA GLU A 8 -1.62 -7.83 1.63
C GLU A 8 -1.75 -6.68 0.64
N ASN A 9 -0.65 -6.24 0.04
CA ASN A 9 -0.62 -5.05 -0.80
C ASN A 9 -1.23 -5.31 -2.18
N ARG A 10 -1.94 -4.34 -2.78
CA ARG A 10 -2.51 -4.49 -4.12
C ARG A 10 -1.62 -3.94 -5.24
N LEU A 11 -1.40 -4.76 -6.27
CA LEU A 11 -0.87 -4.34 -7.57
C LEU A 11 -2.03 -4.07 -8.56
N PRO A 12 -1.95 -3.12 -9.49
CA PRO A 12 -3.00 -2.90 -10.48
C PRO A 12 -3.05 -4.00 -11.54
N ALA A 13 -4.23 -4.18 -12.13
CA ALA A 13 -4.44 -5.01 -13.32
C ALA A 13 -3.71 -4.42 -14.53
N GLY A 14 -3.10 -5.27 -15.36
CA GLY A 14 -2.40 -4.83 -16.57
C GLY A 14 -3.40 -4.42 -17.66
N GLY A 15 -3.40 -3.14 -18.05
CA GLY A 15 -4.16 -2.63 -19.19
C GLY A 15 -3.24 -2.17 -20.33
N THR A 16 -3.65 -2.44 -21.57
CA THR A 16 -2.93 -2.01 -22.79
C THR A 16 -2.98 -0.49 -22.92
N GLY A 17 -1.87 0.18 -22.57
CA GLY A 17 -1.67 1.62 -22.72
C GLY A 17 -1.21 2.27 -21.43
N ALA A 18 0.12 2.42 -21.25
CA ALA A 18 0.78 3.28 -20.27
C ALA A 18 0.19 3.31 -18.83
N ALA A 19 -0.40 2.23 -18.35
CA ALA A 19 -0.85 2.13 -16.97
C ALA A 19 0.37 1.87 -16.08
N SER A 20 0.98 2.95 -15.59
CA SER A 20 2.10 2.90 -14.64
C SER A 20 1.68 2.04 -13.44
N GLY A 21 2.32 0.88 -13.25
CA GLY A 21 1.99 -0.03 -12.17
C GLY A 21 2.29 0.61 -10.81
N GLY A 22 1.28 0.81 -9.97
CA GLY A 22 1.44 1.31 -8.61
C GLY A 22 1.46 0.19 -7.56
N VAL A 23 2.23 0.34 -6.48
CA VAL A 23 2.02 -0.46 -5.25
C VAL A 23 1.30 0.44 -4.27
N ARG A 24 0.08 0.06 -3.87
CA ARG A 24 -0.62 0.68 -2.77
C ARG A 24 -0.59 -0.25 -1.56
N PHE A 25 -0.28 0.33 -0.40
CA PHE A 25 -0.30 -0.40 0.86
C PHE A 25 -1.71 -0.39 1.45
N GLU A 26 -2.16 -1.55 1.89
CA GLU A 26 -3.40 -1.67 2.63
C GLU A 26 -3.22 -1.01 4.02
N PRO A 27 -4.16 -0.16 4.46
CA PRO A 27 -4.03 0.54 5.74
C PRO A 27 -4.09 -0.45 6.90
N ARG A 28 -3.06 -0.42 7.77
CA ARG A 28 -2.93 -1.34 8.92
C ARG A 28 -3.69 -0.89 10.16
N CYS A 29 -4.00 0.39 10.25
CA CYS A 29 -4.79 0.94 11.33
C CYS A 29 -5.79 1.96 10.79
N LEU A 30 -6.93 2.06 11.46
CA LEU A 30 -7.87 3.13 11.20
C LEU A 30 -7.27 4.48 11.63
N PRO A 31 -7.60 5.57 10.94
CA PRO A 31 -7.33 6.91 11.45
C PRO A 31 -8.06 7.10 12.79
N PHE A 32 -7.47 7.87 13.70
CA PHE A 32 -8.07 8.21 14.98
C PHE A 32 -8.30 9.73 15.06
N VAL A 33 -9.32 10.15 15.79
CA VAL A 33 -9.52 11.57 16.09
C VAL A 33 -8.65 11.93 17.28
N GLU A 34 -7.78 12.91 17.09
CA GLU A 34 -6.88 13.41 18.12
C GLU A 34 -7.70 14.22 19.15
N PRO A 35 -7.68 13.86 20.44
CA PRO A 35 -8.61 14.39 21.44
C PRO A 35 -8.42 15.88 21.79
N LEU A 36 -7.24 16.45 21.58
CA LEU A 36 -6.92 17.84 21.90
C LEU A 36 -7.37 18.81 20.79
N THR A 37 -7.17 18.45 19.53
CA THR A 37 -7.45 19.33 18.37
C THR A 37 -8.67 18.92 17.55
N GLY A 38 -9.16 17.68 17.69
CA GLY A 38 -10.20 17.11 16.84
C GLY A 38 -9.72 16.72 15.43
N TRP A 39 -8.42 16.78 15.16
CA TRP A 39 -7.87 16.44 13.84
C TRP A 39 -7.76 14.93 13.65
N SER A 40 -7.87 14.47 12.40
CA SER A 40 -7.64 13.06 12.08
C SER A 40 -6.14 12.75 12.05
N GLY A 41 -5.68 11.94 13.00
CA GLY A 41 -4.33 11.41 13.08
C GLY A 41 -4.23 9.99 12.50
N GLY A 42 -3.12 9.66 11.86
CA GLY A 42 -2.79 8.31 11.42
C GLY A 42 -1.69 7.70 12.28
N ARG A 43 -1.77 6.39 12.56
CA ARG A 43 -0.66 5.62 13.18
C ARG A 43 0.04 4.69 12.20
N ASP A 44 -0.46 4.58 10.96
CA ASP A 44 0.17 3.78 9.91
C ASP A 44 1.01 4.70 9.03
N PRO A 45 2.35 4.62 9.12
CA PRO A 45 3.23 5.47 8.32
C PRO A 45 3.11 5.20 6.82
N LEU A 46 2.63 4.01 6.43
CA LEU A 46 2.47 3.65 5.02
C LEU A 46 1.09 4.00 4.46
N ALA A 47 0.14 4.46 5.29
CA ALA A 47 -1.20 4.84 4.84
C ALA A 47 -1.20 5.97 3.79
N HIS A 48 -0.12 6.75 3.73
CA HIS A 48 0.06 7.86 2.80
C HIS A 48 1.09 7.59 1.71
N VAL A 49 1.65 6.38 1.65
CA VAL A 49 2.71 6.03 0.70
C VAL A 49 2.11 5.26 -0.47
N GLU A 50 2.31 5.78 -1.68
CA GLU A 50 2.04 5.09 -2.93
C GLU A 50 3.34 5.06 -3.75
N LEU A 51 3.74 3.87 -4.20
CA LEU A 51 4.90 3.72 -5.07
C LEU A 51 4.42 3.58 -6.50
N ARG A 52 5.00 4.34 -7.43
CA ARG A 52 4.69 4.27 -8.85
C ARG A 52 5.88 3.71 -9.61
N PHE A 53 5.64 2.66 -10.37
CA PHE A 53 6.64 2.01 -11.22
C PHE A 53 6.27 2.20 -12.69
N HIS A 54 7.28 2.13 -13.56
CA HIS A 54 7.07 2.21 -15.00
C HIS A 54 6.32 0.96 -15.50
N ASP A 55 6.67 -0.21 -14.97
CA ASP A 55 6.13 -1.50 -15.36
C ASP A 55 5.70 -2.33 -14.15
N ARG A 56 4.79 -3.27 -14.39
CA ARG A 56 4.32 -4.22 -13.39
C ARG A 56 5.43 -5.14 -12.88
N ASP A 57 6.35 -5.58 -13.74
CA ASP A 57 7.47 -6.45 -13.34
C ASP A 57 8.38 -5.76 -12.31
N ALA A 58 8.63 -4.46 -12.48
CA ALA A 58 9.41 -3.67 -11.53
C ALA A 58 8.73 -3.58 -10.15
N ALA A 59 7.41 -3.38 -10.12
CA ALA A 59 6.62 -3.38 -8.89
C ALA A 59 6.66 -4.77 -8.19
N GLU A 60 6.52 -5.84 -8.96
CA GLU A 60 6.57 -7.20 -8.45
C GLU A 60 7.96 -7.57 -7.90
N ARG A 61 9.02 -7.22 -8.62
CA ARG A 61 10.41 -7.42 -8.18
C ARG A 61 10.70 -6.65 -6.89
N TYR A 62 10.21 -5.42 -6.78
CA TYR A 62 10.34 -4.64 -5.55
C TYR A 62 9.68 -5.35 -4.37
N CYS A 63 8.41 -5.77 -4.50
CA CYS A 63 7.69 -6.48 -3.45
C CYS A 63 8.40 -7.78 -3.04
N ARG A 64 8.87 -8.58 -4.03
CA ARG A 64 9.61 -9.82 -3.77
C ARG A 64 10.94 -9.55 -3.04
N SER A 65 11.70 -8.53 -3.45
CA SER A 65 12.99 -8.19 -2.81
C SER A 65 12.84 -7.65 -1.39
N THR A 66 11.72 -7.00 -1.09
CA THR A 66 11.44 -6.40 0.22
C THR A 66 10.67 -7.35 1.14
N GLY A 67 10.27 -8.53 0.66
CA GLY A 67 9.48 -9.50 1.42
C GLY A 67 8.03 -9.05 1.66
N LEU A 68 7.53 -8.10 0.86
CA LEU A 68 6.14 -7.65 0.96
C LEU A 68 5.21 -8.70 0.36
N VAL A 69 4.18 -9.09 1.11
CA VAL A 69 3.10 -9.91 0.59
C VAL A 69 2.17 -9.02 -0.23
N PHE A 70 1.82 -9.47 -1.43
CA PHE A 70 0.99 -8.69 -2.35
C PHE A 70 -0.01 -9.59 -3.08
N ARG A 71 -1.11 -8.99 -3.54
CA ARG A 71 -2.13 -9.56 -4.41
C ARG A 71 -2.24 -8.74 -5.68
N LEU A 72 -2.44 -9.42 -6.79
CA LEU A 72 -2.75 -8.78 -8.06
C LEU A 72 -4.22 -8.33 -8.04
N GLY A 73 -4.47 -7.07 -8.31
CA GLY A 73 -5.79 -6.56 -8.61
C GLY A 73 -6.28 -7.18 -9.91
N ALA A 74 -7.51 -7.68 -9.88
CA ALA A 74 -8.23 -8.18 -11.06
C ALA A 74 -8.51 -7.05 -12.04
#